data_AF-A0A2N9IZV0-F1
#
_entry.id   AF-A0A2N9IZV0-F1
#
_cell.length_a   1.000
_cell.length_b   1.000
_cell.length_c   1.000
_cell.angle_alpha   90.00
_cell.angle_beta   90.00
_cell.angle_gamma   90.00
#
_symmetry.space_group_name_H-M   'P 1'
#
loop_
_entity.id
_entity.type
_entity.pdbx_description
1 polymer ?
#
loop_
_entity_poly.entity_id
_entity_poly.type
_entity_poly.pdbx_seq_one_letter_code
_entity_poly.pdbx_strand_id
1 'polypeptide(L)'
;METSAAVSEVLDIDNYFVFWTSVQVRTYLIAQDLWNIVEATEEPCKQENDEAASKAWTKKNAMALHVIQISFFDEESYVAWSVPMKAYLMEHDLWDIVEAATEPPTPKNDEIAFKDWSRKNALALYLIREWSGSKEFPLIGKISTAKIAWDTLDRNVQA
;
A
#
# COMPACT_ATOMS: atom_id res chain seq x y z
N MET A 1 -11.80 26.91 18.64
CA MET A 1 -11.76 26.19 17.35
C MET A 1 -10.30 26.15 16.95
N GLU A 2 -9.60 25.09 17.34
CA GLU A 2 -8.23 24.89 16.86
C GLU A 2 -8.33 24.31 15.46
N THR A 3 -7.87 25.07 14.48
CA THR A 3 -7.61 24.57 13.14
C THR A 3 -6.48 23.57 13.25
N SER A 4 -6.78 22.29 13.04
CA SER A 4 -5.79 21.24 12.80
C SER A 4 -4.99 21.61 11.55
N ALA A 5 -3.93 22.40 11.71
CA ALA A 5 -2.90 22.52 10.71
C ALA A 5 -2.24 21.13 10.64
N ALA A 6 -2.43 20.43 9.51
CA ALA A 6 -1.68 19.23 9.22
C ALA A 6 -0.20 19.61 9.25
N VAL A 7 0.49 19.25 10.33
CA VAL A 7 1.95 19.35 10.39
C VAL A 7 2.45 18.38 9.33
N SER A 8 2.95 18.92 8.22
CA SER A 8 3.59 18.13 7.18
C SER A 8 4.94 17.68 7.73
N GLU A 9 4.94 16.56 8.47
CA GLU A 9 6.18 15.91 8.87
C GLU A 9 6.94 15.51 7.60
N VAL A 10 8.22 15.90 7.55
CA VAL A 10 9.13 15.55 6.47
C VAL A 10 9.71 14.18 6.78
N LEU A 11 9.55 13.23 5.86
CA LEU A 11 10.15 11.91 5.95
C LEU A 11 11.65 12.00 5.70
N ASP A 12 12.43 11.35 6.55
CA ASP A 12 13.87 11.17 6.39
C ASP A 12 14.25 9.75 6.81
N ILE A 13 15.40 9.27 6.34
CA ILE A 13 15.97 7.96 6.61
C ILE A 13 16.11 7.68 8.10
N ASP A 14 16.34 8.71 8.91
CA ASP A 14 16.50 8.61 10.36
C ASP A 14 15.19 8.24 11.08
N ASN A 15 14.03 8.49 10.46
CA ASN A 15 12.70 8.10 10.98
C ASN A 15 12.28 6.68 10.57
N TYR A 16 13.16 5.92 9.91
CA TYR A 16 12.84 4.64 9.28
C TYR A 16 13.84 3.56 9.69
N PHE A 17 13.50 2.73 10.69
CA PHE A 17 14.45 1.69 11.14
C PHE A 17 13.84 0.35 11.59
N VAL A 18 13.66 -0.58 10.63
CA VAL A 18 13.78 -2.04 10.81
C VAL A 18 14.37 -2.64 9.52
N PHE A 19 15.47 -3.39 9.59
CA PHE A 19 16.30 -3.79 8.44
C PHE A 19 15.58 -4.58 7.33
N TRP A 20 14.60 -5.42 7.67
CA TRP A 20 13.93 -6.31 6.70
C TRP A 20 12.77 -5.61 6.00
N THR A 21 11.89 -4.98 6.78
CA THR A 21 10.85 -4.04 6.33
C THR A 21 11.46 -2.91 5.50
N SER A 22 12.70 -2.51 5.84
CA SER A 22 13.42 -1.44 5.17
C SER A 22 13.75 -1.73 3.71
N VAL A 23 14.04 -2.99 3.37
CA VAL A 23 14.41 -3.37 2.00
C VAL A 23 13.17 -3.38 1.10
N GLN A 24 12.06 -3.95 1.57
CA GLN A 24 10.83 -4.11 0.78
C GLN A 24 10.18 -2.76 0.48
N VAL A 25 10.07 -1.91 1.50
CA VAL A 25 9.52 -0.55 1.35
C VAL A 25 10.42 0.31 0.48
N ARG A 26 11.75 0.22 0.62
CA ARG A 26 12.68 0.91 -0.27
C ARG A 26 12.50 0.48 -1.72
N THR A 27 12.42 -0.82 -1.98
CA THR A 27 12.18 -1.34 -3.34
C THR A 27 10.85 -0.84 -3.91
N TYR A 28 9.79 -0.82 -3.10
CA TYR A 28 8.50 -0.30 -3.52
C TYR A 28 8.55 1.21 -3.85
N LEU A 29 9.15 2.01 -2.97
CA LEU A 29 9.29 3.46 -3.15
C LEU A 29 10.12 3.79 -4.41
N ILE A 30 11.16 3.02 -4.72
CA ILE A 30 11.92 3.17 -5.98
C ILE A 30 11.02 2.86 -7.19
N ALA A 31 10.26 1.76 -7.15
CA ALA A 31 9.38 1.36 -8.25
C ALA A 31 8.28 2.40 -8.54
N GLN A 32 7.87 3.18 -7.54
CA GLN A 32 6.88 4.23 -7.66
C GLN A 32 7.46 5.64 -7.85
N ASP A 33 8.78 5.79 -8.00
CA ASP A 33 9.44 7.11 -8.12
C ASP A 33 9.16 8.01 -6.89
N LEU A 34 9.15 7.40 -5.71
CA LEU A 34 8.91 8.02 -4.40
C LEU A 34 10.17 8.07 -3.50
N TRP A 35 11.22 7.32 -3.83
CA TRP A 35 12.43 7.23 -2.98
C TRP A 35 13.14 8.58 -2.79
N ASN A 36 13.15 9.43 -3.82
CA ASN A 36 13.80 10.75 -3.76
C ASN A 36 13.24 11.66 -2.64
N ILE A 37 11.99 11.42 -2.24
CA ILE A 37 11.36 12.18 -1.15
C ILE A 37 11.90 11.74 0.20
N VAL A 38 12.11 10.43 0.39
CA VAL A 38 12.61 9.85 1.64
C VAL A 38 14.11 10.06 1.82
N GLU A 39 14.86 10.07 0.72
CA GLU A 39 16.29 10.46 0.72
C GLU A 39 16.48 11.98 0.89
N ALA A 40 15.39 12.75 1.00
CA ALA A 40 15.36 14.20 1.04
C ALA A 40 16.12 14.87 -0.14
N THR A 41 16.21 14.18 -1.28
CA THR A 41 16.84 14.72 -2.50
C THR A 41 15.87 15.60 -3.30
N GLU A 42 14.57 15.43 -3.09
CA GLU A 42 13.52 16.35 -3.53
C GLU A 42 13.00 17.19 -2.34
N GLU A 43 13.52 18.41 -2.20
CA GLU A 43 13.02 19.36 -1.20
C GLU A 43 11.55 19.76 -1.49
N PRO A 44 10.76 20.08 -0.45
CA PRO A 44 9.45 20.70 -0.64
C PRO A 44 9.59 21.92 -1.55
N CYS A 45 8.78 22.02 -2.60
CA CYS A 45 8.81 23.19 -3.49
C CYS A 45 8.54 24.47 -2.68
N LYS A 46 9.60 25.23 -2.36
CA LYS A 46 9.51 26.51 -1.61
C LYS A 46 9.12 27.70 -2.48
N GLN A 47 8.92 27.51 -3.79
CA GLN A 47 8.55 28.60 -4.70
C GLN A 47 7.02 28.77 -4.76
N GLU A 48 6.55 29.93 -4.27
CA GLU A 48 5.14 30.38 -4.31
C GLU A 48 4.48 30.36 -5.71
N ASN A 49 5.27 30.22 -6.79
CA ASN A 49 4.77 30.36 -8.17
C ASN A 49 4.53 29.04 -8.92
N ASP A 50 4.80 27.88 -8.32
CA ASP A 50 4.51 26.58 -8.98
C ASP A 50 3.60 25.70 -8.10
N GLU A 51 2.33 26.09 -8.06
CA GLU A 51 1.26 25.38 -7.35
C GLU A 51 1.14 23.91 -7.81
N ALA A 52 1.38 23.65 -9.10
CA ALA A 52 1.30 22.31 -9.67
C ALA A 52 2.41 21.40 -9.14
N ALA A 53 3.66 21.89 -9.11
CA ALA A 53 4.79 21.16 -8.55
C ALA A 53 4.63 20.92 -7.04
N SER A 54 4.19 21.94 -6.29
CA SER A 54 3.93 21.82 -4.85
C SER A 54 2.87 20.75 -4.53
N LYS A 55 1.77 20.74 -5.31
CA LYS A 55 0.70 19.74 -5.18
C LYS A 55 1.18 18.33 -5.55
N ALA A 56 1.99 18.20 -6.60
CA ALA A 56 2.56 16.93 -7.02
C ALA A 56 3.50 16.35 -5.96
N TRP A 57 4.41 17.17 -5.41
CA TRP A 57 5.30 16.78 -4.32
C TRP A 57 4.50 16.36 -3.08
N THR A 58 3.51 17.15 -2.68
CA THR A 58 2.65 16.84 -1.50
C THR A 58 1.94 15.50 -1.67
N LYS A 59 1.42 15.22 -2.87
CA LYS A 59 0.80 13.93 -3.17
C LYS A 59 1.81 12.78 -3.04
N LYS A 60 2.98 12.90 -3.66
CA LYS A 60 4.02 11.87 -3.58
C LYS A 60 4.50 11.66 -2.14
N ASN A 61 4.67 12.71 -1.35
CA ASN A 61 5.08 12.63 0.06
C ASN A 61 4.02 11.92 0.90
N ALA A 62 2.73 12.23 0.70
CA ALA A 62 1.63 11.53 1.36
C ALA A 62 1.60 10.03 1.02
N MET A 63 1.83 9.67 -0.25
CA MET A 63 1.92 8.28 -0.68
C MET A 63 3.13 7.55 -0.05
N ALA A 64 4.30 8.20 -0.02
CA ALA A 64 5.49 7.64 0.61
C ALA A 64 5.26 7.40 2.12
N LEU A 65 4.63 8.36 2.82
CA LEU A 65 4.26 8.23 4.22
C LEU A 65 3.31 7.07 4.47
N HIS A 66 2.30 6.93 3.60
CA HIS A 66 1.32 5.87 3.73
C HIS A 66 1.96 4.48 3.60
N VAL A 67 2.86 4.29 2.62
CA VAL A 67 3.63 3.04 2.44
C VAL A 67 4.48 2.73 3.68
N ILE A 68 5.18 3.73 4.21
CA ILE A 68 6.04 3.55 5.39
C ILE A 68 5.21 3.20 6.63
N GLN A 69 4.09 3.89 6.84
CA GLN A 69 3.16 3.59 7.93
C GLN A 69 2.61 2.17 7.82
N ILE A 70 2.24 1.71 6.62
CA ILE A 70 1.77 0.34 6.41
C ILE A 70 2.84 -0.70 6.74
N SER A 71 4.10 -0.37 6.52
CA SER A 71 5.20 -1.29 6.76
C SER A 71 5.57 -1.45 8.24
N PHE A 72 5.27 -0.44 9.08
CA PHE A 72 5.66 -0.41 10.49
C PHE A 72 4.59 -0.98 11.42
N PHE A 73 3.53 -1.60 10.87
CA PHE A 73 2.44 -2.13 11.69
C PHE A 73 2.94 -3.22 12.62
N ASP A 74 2.72 -2.97 13.92
CA ASP A 74 2.95 -3.93 14.99
C ASP A 74 2.05 -5.16 14.75
N GLU A 75 2.65 -6.34 14.78
CA GLU A 75 2.07 -7.63 14.34
C GLU A 75 0.83 -8.07 15.14
N GLU A 76 0.33 -7.26 16.08
CA GLU A 76 -0.71 -7.65 17.05
C GLU A 76 -2.13 -7.19 16.71
N SER A 77 -2.35 -6.30 15.72
CA SER A 77 -3.71 -5.81 15.41
C SER A 77 -4.03 -5.85 13.91
N TYR A 78 -4.88 -6.81 13.54
CA TYR A 78 -5.48 -6.86 12.20
C TYR A 78 -6.15 -5.55 11.80
N VAL A 79 -6.83 -4.87 12.74
CA VAL A 79 -7.48 -3.57 12.47
C VAL A 79 -6.45 -2.50 12.10
N ALA A 80 -5.30 -2.51 12.77
CA ALA A 80 -4.23 -1.56 12.49
C ALA A 80 -3.65 -1.77 11.08
N TRP A 81 -3.53 -3.01 10.63
CA TRP A 81 -3.10 -3.33 9.26
C TRP A 81 -4.21 -3.13 8.19
N SER A 82 -5.42 -3.59 8.47
CA SER A 82 -6.49 -3.74 7.47
C SER A 82 -7.05 -2.40 7.00
N VAL A 83 -7.17 -1.43 7.90
CA VAL A 83 -7.69 -0.09 7.57
C VAL A 83 -6.80 0.63 6.54
N PRO A 84 -5.48 0.81 6.79
CA PRO A 84 -4.61 1.49 5.84
C PRO A 84 -4.29 0.63 4.62
N MET A 85 -4.17 -0.70 4.74
CA MET A 85 -4.06 -1.55 3.55
C MET A 85 -5.29 -1.43 2.64
N LYS A 86 -6.51 -1.36 3.20
CA LYS A 86 -7.71 -1.11 2.41
C LYS A 86 -7.66 0.25 1.71
N ALA A 87 -7.27 1.31 2.42
CA ALA A 87 -7.10 2.64 1.83
C ALA A 87 -6.15 2.62 0.63
N TYR A 88 -5.01 1.97 0.80
CA TYR A 88 -4.01 1.79 -0.23
C TYR A 88 -4.54 1.03 -1.46
N LEU A 89 -5.24 -0.09 -1.24
CA LEU A 89 -5.84 -0.86 -2.33
C LEU A 89 -6.92 -0.03 -3.07
N MET A 90 -7.65 0.86 -2.40
CA MET A 90 -8.60 1.76 -3.05
C MET A 90 -7.89 2.80 -3.93
N GLU A 91 -6.78 3.40 -3.46
CA GLU A 91 -6.01 4.38 -4.24
C GLU A 91 -5.41 3.81 -5.53
N HIS A 92 -5.18 2.49 -5.56
CA HIS A 92 -4.64 1.77 -6.70
C HIS A 92 -5.69 1.07 -7.57
N ASP A 93 -6.99 1.32 -7.33
CA ASP A 93 -8.11 0.64 -8.02
C ASP A 93 -8.05 -0.90 -7.90
N LEU A 94 -7.62 -1.40 -6.74
CA LEU A 94 -7.44 -2.82 -6.43
C LEU A 94 -8.47 -3.36 -5.43
N TRP A 95 -9.10 -2.50 -4.62
CA TRP A 95 -10.05 -2.92 -3.58
C TRP A 95 -11.23 -3.70 -4.16
N ASP A 96 -11.72 -3.31 -5.33
CA ASP A 96 -12.82 -4.02 -6.02
C ASP A 96 -12.50 -5.51 -6.24
N ILE A 97 -11.24 -5.88 -6.42
CA ILE A 97 -10.83 -7.28 -6.58
C ILE A 97 -10.92 -8.07 -5.27
N VAL A 98 -10.67 -7.40 -4.14
CA VAL A 98 -10.69 -7.98 -2.80
C VAL A 98 -12.12 -8.06 -2.27
N GLU A 99 -12.90 -6.99 -2.48
CA GLU A 99 -14.28 -6.88 -2.05
C GLU A 99 -15.23 -7.71 -2.92
N ALA A 100 -14.95 -7.84 -4.22
CA ALA A 100 -15.84 -8.49 -5.18
C ALA A 100 -16.39 -9.82 -4.64
N ALA A 101 -17.72 -9.87 -4.53
CA ALA A 101 -18.47 -11.11 -4.32
C ALA A 101 -18.55 -11.94 -5.61
N THR A 102 -18.20 -11.33 -6.76
CA THR A 102 -18.27 -11.93 -8.08
C THR A 102 -17.03 -12.76 -8.40
N GLU A 103 -17.26 -13.96 -8.92
CA GLU A 103 -16.21 -14.84 -9.43
C GLU A 103 -15.40 -14.16 -10.56
N PRO A 104 -14.11 -14.53 -10.73
CA PRO A 104 -13.29 -14.01 -11.81
C PRO A 104 -13.99 -14.16 -13.17
N PRO A 105 -13.86 -13.16 -14.07
CA PRO A 105 -14.39 -13.28 -15.42
C PRO A 105 -13.83 -14.53 -16.11
N THR A 106 -14.63 -15.23 -16.90
CA THR A 106 -14.11 -16.37 -17.67
C THR A 106 -13.42 -15.89 -18.95
N PRO A 107 -12.22 -16.40 -19.29
CA PRO A 107 -11.51 -15.99 -20.51
C PRO A 107 -12.27 -16.30 -21.81
N LYS A 108 -13.24 -17.22 -21.78
CA LYS A 108 -14.13 -17.52 -22.92
C LYS A 108 -15.14 -16.41 -23.23
N ASN A 109 -15.54 -15.63 -22.23
CA ASN A 109 -16.57 -14.59 -22.39
C ASN A 109 -15.93 -13.23 -22.69
N ASP A 110 -14.82 -12.90 -22.03
CA ASP A 110 -14.11 -11.64 -22.24
C ASP A 110 -12.63 -11.80 -21.83
N GLU A 111 -11.77 -11.98 -22.83
CA GLU A 111 -10.33 -12.15 -22.61
C GLU A 111 -9.66 -10.88 -22.08
N ILE A 112 -10.16 -9.69 -22.49
CA ILE A 112 -9.60 -8.41 -22.07
C ILE A 112 -9.92 -8.17 -20.60
N ALA A 113 -11.18 -8.36 -20.20
CA ALA A 113 -11.59 -8.24 -18.80
C ALA A 113 -10.88 -9.27 -17.91
N PHE A 114 -10.72 -10.51 -18.38
CA PHE A 114 -9.98 -11.53 -17.64
C PHE A 114 -8.50 -11.15 -17.44
N LYS A 115 -7.84 -10.61 -18.46
CA LYS A 115 -6.46 -10.15 -18.36
C LYS A 115 -6.31 -8.96 -17.39
N ASP A 116 -7.20 -7.97 -17.46
CA ASP A 116 -7.15 -6.83 -16.52
C ASP A 116 -7.41 -7.28 -15.08
N TRP A 117 -8.44 -8.11 -14.86
CA TRP A 117 -8.73 -8.70 -13.56
C TRP A 117 -7.54 -9.50 -13.02
N SER A 118 -6.94 -10.35 -13.85
CA SER A 118 -5.80 -11.20 -13.45
C SER A 118 -4.60 -10.36 -13.02
N ARG A 119 -4.32 -9.26 -13.74
CA ARG A 119 -3.26 -8.31 -13.40
C ARG A 119 -3.53 -7.63 -12.06
N LYS A 120 -4.74 -7.09 -11.86
CA LYS A 120 -5.12 -6.42 -10.62
C LYS A 120 -5.13 -7.39 -9.43
N ASN A 121 -5.63 -8.61 -9.60
CA ASN A 121 -5.56 -9.66 -8.58
C ASN A 121 -4.12 -10.02 -8.21
N ALA A 122 -3.24 -10.18 -9.19
CA ALA A 122 -1.83 -10.47 -8.93
C ALA A 122 -1.15 -9.35 -8.13
N LEU A 123 -1.42 -8.08 -8.49
CA LEU A 123 -0.87 -6.93 -7.77
C LEU A 123 -1.42 -6.80 -6.35
N ALA A 124 -2.73 -6.94 -6.17
CA ALA A 124 -3.35 -6.92 -4.84
C ALA A 124 -2.83 -8.05 -3.95
N LEU A 125 -2.69 -9.27 -4.48
CA LEU A 125 -2.16 -10.41 -3.74
C LEU A 125 -0.69 -10.22 -3.34
N TYR A 126 0.12 -9.63 -4.23
CA TYR A 126 1.49 -9.28 -3.90
C TYR A 126 1.56 -8.31 -2.72
N LEU A 127 0.80 -7.22 -2.76
CA LEU A 127 0.77 -6.21 -1.70
C LEU A 127 0.30 -6.78 -0.36
N ILE A 128 -0.77 -7.58 -0.37
CA ILE A 128 -1.28 -8.24 0.84
C ILE A 128 -0.20 -9.14 1.44
N ARG A 129 0.51 -9.93 0.64
CA ARG A 129 1.59 -10.80 1.12
C ARG A 129 2.75 -10.04 1.70
N GLU A 130 3.23 -9.06 0.94
CA GLU A 130 4.43 -8.30 1.28
C GLU A 130 4.28 -7.62 2.64
N TRP A 131 3.07 -7.18 2.97
CA TRP A 131 2.79 -6.40 4.18
C TRP A 131 1.94 -7.17 5.21
N SER A 132 1.68 -8.46 5.01
CA SER A 132 0.88 -9.27 5.95
C SER A 132 1.57 -9.57 7.27
N GLY A 133 2.88 -9.29 7.39
CA GLY A 133 3.68 -9.68 8.55
C GLY A 133 4.26 -11.08 8.39
N SER A 134 5.35 -11.33 9.13
CA SER A 134 6.15 -12.56 8.99
C SER A 134 5.41 -13.80 9.50
N LYS A 135 4.54 -13.64 10.49
CA LYS A 135 3.77 -14.72 11.13
C LYS A 135 2.57 -15.15 10.29
N GLU A 136 1.99 -14.22 9.53
CA GLU A 136 0.77 -14.42 8.78
C GLU A 136 1.05 -14.85 7.33
N PHE A 137 2.20 -14.47 6.77
CA PHE A 137 2.61 -14.85 5.41
C PHE A 137 2.47 -16.36 5.11
N PRO A 138 2.87 -17.30 6.00
CA PRO A 138 2.71 -18.73 5.76
C PRO A 138 1.25 -19.17 5.51
N LEU A 139 0.27 -18.44 6.04
CA LEU A 139 -1.16 -18.72 5.88
C LEU A 139 -1.63 -18.43 4.44
N ILE A 140 -1.05 -17.41 3.82
CA ILE A 140 -1.48 -16.89 2.52
C ILE A 140 -0.51 -17.17 1.37
N GLY A 141 0.67 -17.73 1.65
CA GLY A 141 1.72 -17.99 0.67
C GLY A 141 1.32 -18.94 -0.48
N LYS A 142 0.31 -19.80 -0.26
CA LYS A 142 -0.21 -20.73 -1.29
C LYS A 142 -1.53 -20.30 -1.94
N ILE A 143 -2.13 -19.21 -1.47
CA ILE A 143 -3.42 -18.72 -1.97
C ILE A 143 -3.24 -18.07 -3.35
N SER A 144 -4.20 -18.23 -4.26
CA SER A 144 -4.10 -17.72 -5.64
C SER A 144 -4.85 -16.41 -5.89
N THR A 145 -5.66 -15.94 -4.93
CA THR A 145 -6.48 -14.73 -5.09
C THR A 145 -6.30 -13.79 -3.91
N ALA A 146 -6.25 -12.49 -4.19
CA ALA A 146 -6.15 -11.44 -3.18
C ALA A 146 -7.30 -11.52 -2.16
N LYS A 147 -8.52 -11.79 -2.63
CA LYS A 147 -9.71 -11.98 -1.79
C LYS A 147 -9.54 -13.07 -0.74
N ILE A 148 -9.24 -14.30 -1.16
CA ILE A 148 -9.07 -15.42 -0.22
C ILE A 148 -7.92 -15.16 0.76
N ALA A 149 -6.86 -14.46 0.32
CA ALA A 149 -5.78 -14.07 1.20
C ALA A 149 -6.26 -13.08 2.28
N TRP A 150 -6.96 -12.02 1.89
CA TRP A 150 -7.59 -11.06 2.80
C TRP A 150 -8.52 -11.75 3.81
N ASP A 151 -9.47 -12.57 3.33
CA ASP A 151 -10.45 -13.27 4.16
C ASP A 151 -9.78 -14.29 5.12
N THR A 152 -8.58 -14.78 4.77
CA THR A 152 -7.81 -15.68 5.64
C THR A 152 -7.16 -14.91 6.78
N LEU A 153 -6.59 -13.73 6.50
CA LEU A 153 -6.03 -12.85 7.53
C LEU A 153 -7.10 -12.35 8.50
N ASP A 154 -8.27 -11.95 7.97
CA ASP A 154 -9.42 -11.50 8.75
C ASP A 154 -9.89 -12.54 9.77
N ARG A 155 -10.04 -13.80 9.31
CA ARG A 155 -10.53 -14.91 10.15
C ARG A 155 -9.53 -15.35 11.19
N ASN A 156 -8.24 -15.34 10.89
CA ASN A 156 -7.21 -15.83 11.82
C ASN A 156 -7.03 -14.92 13.05
N VAL A 157 -7.45 -13.66 12.98
CA VAL A 157 -7.41 -12.74 14.12
C VAL A 157 -8.68 -12.78 14.97
N GLN A 158 -9.76 -13.38 14.47
CA GLN A 158 -11.03 -13.56 15.20
C GLN A 158 -11.17 -14.94 15.87
N ALA A 159 -10.17 -15.83 15.72
CA ALA A 159 -10.15 -17.20 16.24
C ALA A 159 -9.27 -17.33 17.48
#